data_AF-A0A6I5HBM1-F1
#
_entry.id   AF-A0A6I5HBM1-F1
#
_cell.length_a   1.000
_cell.length_b   1.000
_cell.length_c   1.000
_cell.angle_alpha   90.00
_cell.angle_beta   90.00
_cell.angle_gamma   90.00
#
_symmetry.space_group_name_H-M   'P 1'
#
loop_
_entity.id
_entity.type
_entity.pdbx_description
1 polymer ?
#
loop_
_entity_poly.entity_id
_entity_poly.type
_entity_poly.pdbx_seq_one_letter_code
_entity_poly.pdbx_strand_id
1 'polypeptide(L)'
;MSRLRQWQRLRERDRQMRQFAETLIAPVRQRLSGVVADDGTPSGAGPAAGPEVLFDALVESARQWRGDRRLVVHKVHIPREFRATGMWLERTDQDDVIIEQDAEIWHQAQIFGHELWHMRQKDGFSPEQLASGAWDALESAHAHGAQPAAARSRFDEDPEKEAELFGIRVGQEMRALMERDVIVGETARRIADALNYRGNRR
;
A
#
# COMPACT_ATOMS: atom_id res chain seq x y z
N MET A 1 30.62 9.18 18.50
CA MET A 1 29.31 9.90 18.56
C MET A 1 28.51 9.86 17.24
N SER A 2 29.09 9.48 16.09
CA SER A 2 28.34 9.42 14.80
C SER A 2 27.44 8.18 14.67
N ARG A 3 27.94 6.97 14.98
CA ARG A 3 27.19 5.70 14.86
C ARG A 3 25.91 5.62 15.72
N LEU A 4 25.91 6.18 16.92
CA LEU A 4 24.74 6.20 17.80
C LEU A 4 23.60 7.06 17.22
N ARG A 5 23.95 8.21 16.63
CA ARG A 5 22.97 9.09 15.97
C ARG A 5 22.42 8.46 14.69
N GLN A 6 23.27 7.80 13.91
CA GLN A 6 22.84 7.04 12.74
C GLN A 6 21.85 5.93 13.13
N TRP A 7 22.16 5.14 14.16
CA TRP A 7 21.29 4.07 14.63
C TRP A 7 19.95 4.56 15.21
N GLN A 8 19.96 5.69 15.93
CA GLN A 8 18.73 6.32 16.40
C GLN A 8 17.84 6.77 15.23
N ARG A 9 18.43 7.38 14.19
CA ARG A 9 17.69 7.76 12.97
C ARG A 9 17.08 6.57 12.26
N LEU A 10 17.85 5.49 12.07
CA LEU A 10 17.35 4.26 11.43
C LEU A 10 16.17 3.65 12.21
N ARG A 11 16.25 3.62 13.54
CA ARG A 11 15.13 3.14 14.38
C ARG A 11 13.89 4.01 14.30
N GLU A 12 14.08 5.32 14.24
CA GLU A 12 12.97 6.25 14.10
C GLU A 12 12.30 6.10 12.73
N ARG A 13 13.08 5.96 11.65
CA ARG A 13 12.57 5.70 10.30
C ARG A 13 11.78 4.40 10.22
N ASP A 14 12.33 3.31 10.76
CA ASP A 14 11.65 2.01 10.83
C ASP A 14 10.36 2.06 11.68
N ARG A 15 10.35 2.87 12.75
CA ARG A 15 9.12 3.15 13.52
C ARG A 15 8.10 3.92 12.69
N GLN A 16 8.52 4.94 11.96
CA GLN A 16 7.64 5.75 11.08
C GLN A 16 7.02 4.89 9.97
N MET A 17 7.82 4.03 9.32
CA MET A 17 7.32 3.07 8.33
C MET A 17 6.25 2.16 8.92
N ARG A 18 6.50 1.57 10.10
CA ARG A 18 5.50 0.72 10.77
C ARG A 18 4.25 1.49 11.13
N GLN A 19 4.39 2.69 11.69
CA GLN A 19 3.24 3.50 12.09
C GLN A 19 2.39 3.87 10.88
N PHE A 20 3.03 4.23 9.76
CA PHE A 20 2.30 4.59 8.55
C PHE A 20 1.63 3.38 7.90
N ALA A 21 2.31 2.24 7.84
CA ALA A 21 1.69 0.99 7.39
C ALA A 21 0.49 0.62 8.26
N GLU A 22 0.58 0.80 9.58
CA GLU A 22 -0.54 0.60 10.51
C GLU A 22 -1.71 1.55 10.21
N THR A 23 -1.43 2.83 9.96
CA THR A 23 -2.45 3.82 9.55
C THR A 23 -3.20 3.39 8.29
N LEU A 24 -2.51 2.82 7.31
CA LEU A 24 -3.12 2.39 6.05
C LEU A 24 -3.86 1.05 6.14
N ILE A 25 -3.38 0.11 6.96
CA ILE A 25 -3.84 -1.28 6.93
C ILE A 25 -4.85 -1.58 8.04
N ALA A 26 -4.81 -0.85 9.17
CA ALA A 26 -5.75 -1.07 10.26
C ALA A 26 -7.23 -0.97 9.82
N PRO A 27 -7.65 0.01 8.98
CA PRO A 27 -9.03 0.07 8.50
C PRO A 27 -9.42 -1.13 7.63
N VAL A 28 -8.48 -1.64 6.82
CA VAL A 28 -8.70 -2.85 6.00
C VAL A 28 -8.93 -4.08 6.89
N ARG A 29 -8.12 -4.25 7.94
CA ARG A 29 -8.29 -5.33 8.94
C ARG A 29 -9.62 -5.24 9.69
N GLN A 30 -10.02 -4.02 10.07
CA GLN A 30 -11.29 -3.79 10.74
C GLN A 30 -12.46 -4.15 9.82
N ARG A 31 -12.41 -3.79 8.53
CA ARG A 31 -13.44 -4.17 7.55
C ARG A 31 -13.61 -5.69 7.44
N LEU A 32 -12.49 -6.42 7.34
CA LEU A 32 -12.50 -7.89 7.35
C LEU A 32 -13.07 -8.49 8.63
N SER A 33 -12.90 -7.83 9.77
CA SER A 33 -13.38 -8.32 11.08
C SER A 33 -14.83 -7.91 11.37
N GLY A 34 -15.27 -6.75 10.88
CA GLY A 34 -16.63 -6.24 11.02
C GLY A 34 -17.66 -7.00 10.18
N VAL A 35 -17.26 -7.54 9.02
CA VAL A 35 -18.07 -8.51 8.25
C VAL A 35 -18.43 -9.75 9.08
N VAL A 36 -17.70 -10.02 10.18
CA VAL A 36 -17.91 -11.19 11.06
C VAL A 36 -18.77 -10.87 12.29
N ALA A 37 -19.11 -9.60 12.58
CA ALA A 37 -19.54 -9.17 13.92
C ALA A 37 -21.01 -8.68 14.10
N ASP A 38 -21.80 -8.55 13.03
CA ASP A 38 -23.26 -8.34 13.10
C ASP A 38 -23.88 -9.76 13.07
N ASP A 39 -24.37 -10.43 14.13
CA ASP A 39 -25.54 -10.10 14.97
C ASP A 39 -25.66 -11.05 16.19
N GLY A 40 -24.58 -11.69 16.67
CA GLY A 40 -24.64 -12.70 17.76
C GLY A 40 -25.46 -13.97 17.47
N THR A 41 -26.15 -14.01 16.35
CA THR A 41 -26.66 -15.21 15.67
C THR A 41 -25.50 -15.77 14.85
N PRO A 42 -25.29 -17.09 14.73
CA PRO A 42 -24.33 -17.62 13.75
C PRO A 42 -24.91 -17.40 12.35
N SER A 43 -24.89 -16.15 11.92
CA SER A 43 -25.11 -15.75 10.54
C SER A 43 -23.96 -16.41 9.77
N GLY A 44 -24.31 -17.27 8.82
CA GLY A 44 -23.32 -17.96 8.01
C GLY A 44 -22.28 -16.97 7.53
N ALA A 45 -21.00 -17.28 7.75
CA ALA A 45 -19.89 -16.42 7.38
C ALA A 45 -20.17 -15.75 6.03
N GLY A 46 -20.17 -14.41 6.02
CA GLY A 46 -20.43 -13.65 4.79
C GLY A 46 -19.48 -14.09 3.68
N PRO A 47 -19.86 -13.93 2.39
CA PRO A 47 -18.96 -14.25 1.29
C PRO A 47 -17.64 -13.47 1.43
N ALA A 48 -16.54 -14.08 0.99
CA ALA A 48 -15.24 -13.41 0.92
C ALA A 48 -15.40 -12.03 0.26
N ALA A 49 -14.74 -11.01 0.80
CA ALA A 49 -14.77 -9.68 0.19
C ALA A 49 -14.12 -9.70 -1.20
N GLY A 50 -13.09 -10.53 -1.39
CA GLY A 50 -12.29 -10.63 -2.60
C GLY A 50 -11.08 -9.68 -2.58
N PRO A 51 -9.97 -10.03 -3.26
CA PRO A 51 -8.75 -9.23 -3.26
C PRO A 51 -8.94 -7.78 -3.70
N GLU A 52 -9.78 -7.53 -4.69
CA GLU A 52 -10.05 -6.17 -5.19
C GLU A 52 -10.75 -5.30 -4.15
N VAL A 53 -11.70 -5.84 -3.40
CA VAL A 53 -12.38 -5.08 -2.33
C VAL A 53 -11.41 -4.72 -1.21
N LEU A 54 -10.41 -5.56 -0.94
CA LEU A 54 -9.36 -5.25 0.02
C LEU A 54 -8.40 -4.18 -0.51
N PHE A 55 -8.06 -4.23 -1.79
CA PHE A 55 -7.28 -3.17 -2.43
C PHE A 55 -8.03 -1.83 -2.41
N ASP A 56 -9.32 -1.82 -2.75
CA ASP A 56 -10.17 -0.62 -2.68
C ASP A 56 -10.24 -0.08 -1.24
N ALA A 57 -10.34 -0.95 -0.23
CA ALA A 57 -10.30 -0.52 1.17
C ALA A 57 -8.95 0.12 1.56
N LEU A 58 -7.84 -0.35 0.99
CA LEU A 58 -6.52 0.28 1.16
C LEU A 58 -6.50 1.67 0.51
N VAL A 59 -7.04 1.82 -0.70
CA VAL A 59 -7.16 3.11 -1.40
C VAL A 59 -8.02 4.09 -0.60
N GLU A 60 -9.14 3.64 -0.04
CA GLU A 60 -9.98 4.46 0.83
C GLU A 60 -9.25 4.88 2.12
N SER A 61 -8.49 3.96 2.72
CA SER A 61 -7.66 4.30 3.88
C SER A 61 -6.59 5.34 3.54
N ALA A 62 -5.99 5.26 2.35
CA ALA A 62 -5.01 6.22 1.87
C ALA A 62 -5.66 7.59 1.60
N ARG A 63 -6.88 7.62 1.04
CA ARG A 63 -7.68 8.86 0.88
C ARG A 63 -7.96 9.52 2.23
N GLN A 64 -8.35 8.73 3.23
CA GLN A 64 -8.57 9.24 4.59
C GLN A 64 -7.29 9.82 5.20
N TRP A 65 -6.15 9.16 5.01
CA TRP A 65 -4.86 9.68 5.45
C TRP A 65 -4.51 11.00 4.73
N ARG A 66 -4.81 11.11 3.43
CA ARG A 66 -4.50 12.29 2.63
C ARG A 66 -5.39 13.51 2.97
N GLY A 67 -6.55 13.27 3.59
CA GLY A 67 -7.43 14.31 4.11
C GLY A 67 -8.14 15.09 3.01
N ASP A 68 -8.02 16.42 3.03
CA ASP A 68 -8.72 17.31 2.10
C ASP A 68 -8.14 17.28 0.67
N ARG A 69 -6.93 16.75 0.51
CA ARG A 69 -6.28 16.64 -0.80
C ARG A 69 -6.71 15.35 -1.49
N ARG A 70 -7.26 15.49 -2.70
CA ARG A 70 -7.84 14.37 -3.44
C ARG A 70 -6.76 13.39 -3.88
N LEU A 71 -6.98 12.09 -3.65
CA LEU A 71 -6.12 11.01 -4.13
C LEU A 71 -6.86 10.15 -5.16
N VAL A 72 -6.35 10.12 -6.40
CA VAL A 72 -6.91 9.37 -7.52
C VAL A 72 -5.95 8.25 -7.91
N VAL A 73 -6.44 7.03 -8.01
CA VAL A 73 -5.64 5.85 -8.39
C VAL A 73 -6.03 5.41 -9.79
N HIS A 74 -5.04 5.24 -10.67
CA HIS A 74 -5.19 4.80 -12.05
C HIS A 74 -4.51 3.45 -12.21
N LYS A 75 -5.29 2.41 -12.50
CA LYS A 75 -4.75 1.13 -12.96
C LYS A 75 -4.63 1.22 -14.48
N VAL A 76 -3.41 1.18 -15.00
CA VAL A 76 -3.15 1.24 -16.45
C VAL A 76 -2.10 0.20 -16.84
N HIS A 77 -2.14 -0.25 -18.10
CA HIS A 77 -1.03 -1.00 -18.67
C HIS A 77 0.14 -0.04 -18.91
N ILE A 78 1.28 -0.27 -18.26
CA ILE A 78 2.48 0.55 -18.42
C ILE A 78 3.40 -0.14 -19.44
N PRO A 79 3.68 0.49 -20.60
CA PRO A 79 4.59 -0.11 -21.57
C PRO A 79 5.96 -0.40 -20.97
N ARG A 80 6.51 -1.57 -21.29
CA ARG A 80 7.78 -2.06 -20.71
C ARG A 80 8.97 -1.13 -20.97
N GLU A 81 8.88 -0.28 -21.99
CA GLU A 81 9.88 0.74 -22.31
C GLU A 81 10.09 1.75 -21.16
N PHE A 82 9.05 2.03 -20.37
CA PHE A 82 9.11 3.00 -19.27
C PHE A 82 9.88 2.49 -18.05
N ARG A 83 10.18 1.18 -17.96
CA ARG A 83 10.92 0.54 -16.84
C ARG A 83 10.39 0.89 -15.44
N ALA A 84 9.14 1.32 -15.35
CA ALA A 84 8.44 1.65 -14.12
C ALA A 84 7.18 0.80 -14.01
N THR A 85 6.76 0.51 -12.78
CA THR A 85 5.52 -0.20 -12.48
C THR A 85 4.50 0.67 -11.74
N GLY A 86 4.92 1.87 -11.32
CA GLY A 86 4.09 2.88 -10.69
C GLY A 86 4.64 4.28 -10.91
N MET A 87 3.81 5.29 -10.65
CA MET A 87 4.20 6.69 -10.64
C MET A 87 3.20 7.53 -9.85
N TRP A 88 3.69 8.38 -8.96
CA TRP A 88 2.92 9.46 -8.38
C TRP A 88 3.13 10.78 -9.13
N LEU A 89 2.04 11.48 -9.43
CA LEU A 89 2.01 12.83 -9.97
C LEU A 89 1.30 13.77 -8.99
N GLU A 90 2.02 14.77 -8.52
CA GLU A 90 1.46 15.84 -7.69
C GLU A 90 0.84 16.92 -8.59
N ARG A 91 -0.46 17.20 -8.41
CA ARG A 91 -1.16 18.34 -9.06
C ARG A 91 -1.49 19.42 -8.04
N THR A 92 -2.08 20.52 -8.49
CA THR A 92 -2.43 21.64 -7.61
C THR A 92 -3.41 21.23 -6.51
N ASP A 93 -4.43 20.44 -6.85
CA ASP A 93 -5.57 20.09 -6.00
C ASP A 93 -5.71 18.57 -5.74
N GLN A 94 -4.92 17.75 -6.42
CA GLN A 94 -4.98 16.29 -6.29
C GLN A 94 -3.62 15.61 -6.48
N ASP A 95 -3.54 14.38 -6.01
CA ASP A 95 -2.46 13.44 -6.29
C ASP A 95 -3.00 12.31 -7.17
N ASP A 96 -2.33 12.05 -8.28
CA ASP A 96 -2.61 10.90 -9.13
C ASP A 96 -1.55 9.82 -8.87
N VAL A 97 -2.00 8.60 -8.56
CA VAL A 97 -1.13 7.43 -8.43
C VAL A 97 -1.45 6.47 -9.54
N ILE A 98 -0.48 6.23 -10.42
CA ILE A 98 -0.59 5.30 -11.53
C ILE A 98 0.07 3.99 -11.09
N ILE A 99 -0.60 2.87 -11.32
CA ILE A 99 -0.09 1.53 -11.02
C ILE A 99 -0.30 0.60 -12.21
N GLU A 100 0.63 -0.33 -12.40
CA GLU A 100 0.52 -1.39 -13.41
C GLU A 100 -0.70 -2.28 -13.15
N GLN A 101 -1.67 -2.25 -14.08
CA GLN A 101 -2.93 -2.98 -13.96
C GLN A 101 -2.76 -4.50 -14.09
N ASP A 102 -1.74 -4.95 -14.84
CA ASP A 102 -1.53 -6.38 -15.12
C ASP A 102 -0.76 -7.07 -13.98
N ALA A 103 -0.32 -6.32 -12.97
CA ALA A 103 0.28 -6.88 -11.78
C ALA A 103 -0.79 -7.57 -10.91
N GLU A 104 -0.39 -8.64 -10.21
CA GLU A 104 -1.23 -9.28 -9.19
C GLU A 104 -1.69 -8.25 -8.14
N ILE A 105 -2.90 -8.40 -7.58
CA ILE A 105 -3.51 -7.37 -6.71
C ILE A 105 -2.66 -7.06 -5.46
N TRP A 106 -2.01 -8.07 -4.88
CA TRP A 106 -1.08 -7.84 -3.77
C TRP A 106 0.19 -7.07 -4.20
N HIS A 107 0.63 -7.24 -5.45
CA HIS A 107 1.75 -6.49 -6.03
C HIS A 107 1.31 -5.05 -6.39
N GLN A 108 0.08 -4.86 -6.87
CA GLN A 108 -0.51 -3.52 -7.00
C GLN A 108 -0.52 -2.79 -5.65
N ALA A 109 -0.81 -3.47 -4.54
CA ALA A 109 -0.71 -2.89 -3.20
C ALA A 109 0.74 -2.51 -2.81
N GLN A 110 1.72 -3.31 -3.21
CA GLN A 110 3.14 -2.97 -3.03
C GLN A 110 3.54 -1.72 -3.80
N ILE A 111 3.19 -1.64 -5.09
CA ILE A 111 3.44 -0.47 -5.94
C ILE A 111 2.77 0.75 -5.33
N PHE A 112 1.49 0.65 -4.98
CA PHE A 112 0.75 1.73 -4.36
C PHE A 112 1.38 2.20 -3.04
N GLY A 113 1.82 1.26 -2.19
CA GLY A 113 2.52 1.57 -0.95
C GLY A 113 3.82 2.35 -1.19
N HIS A 114 4.61 1.94 -2.19
CA HIS A 114 5.83 2.64 -2.61
C HIS A 114 5.54 4.10 -2.96
N GLU A 115 4.53 4.36 -3.81
CA GLU A 115 4.15 5.72 -4.21
C GLU A 115 3.66 6.57 -3.02
N LEU A 116 2.88 5.98 -2.10
CA LEU A 116 2.45 6.67 -0.87
C LEU A 116 3.62 7.03 0.05
N TRP A 117 4.69 6.23 0.06
CA TRP A 117 5.89 6.54 0.84
C TRP A 117 6.58 7.79 0.30
N HIS A 118 6.66 7.99 -1.01
CA HIS A 118 7.18 9.24 -1.58
C HIS A 118 6.39 10.45 -1.12
N MET A 119 5.04 10.38 -1.13
CA MET A 119 4.20 11.45 -0.61
C MET A 119 4.51 11.74 0.87
N ARG A 120 4.59 10.69 1.68
CA ARG A 120 4.87 10.82 3.12
C ARG A 120 6.24 11.43 3.39
N GLN A 121 7.25 11.08 2.58
CA GLN A 121 8.58 11.67 2.67
C GLN A 121 8.54 13.15 2.31
N LYS A 122 7.82 13.53 1.24
CA LYS A 122 7.66 14.93 0.81
C LYS A 122 6.96 15.77 1.89
N ASP A 123 5.88 15.27 2.48
CA ASP A 123 5.15 15.95 3.56
C ASP A 123 6.02 16.20 4.81
N GLY A 124 7.12 15.47 4.97
CA GLY A 124 8.08 15.65 6.05
C GLY A 124 9.03 16.85 5.88
N PHE A 125 9.02 17.52 4.73
CA PHE A 125 9.82 18.71 4.45
C PHE A 125 9.02 19.99 4.74
N SER A 126 9.69 21.00 5.31
CA SER A 126 9.10 22.33 5.45
C SER A 126 9.00 23.04 4.09
N PRO A 127 8.12 24.04 3.93
CA PRO A 127 8.02 24.83 2.69
C PRO A 127 9.36 25.45 2.27
N GLU A 128 10.19 25.89 3.21
CA GLU A 128 11.52 26.44 2.95
C GLU A 128 12.51 25.37 2.46
N GLN A 129 12.38 24.14 2.95
CA GLN A 129 13.18 23.01 2.48
C GLN A 129 12.77 22.59 1.06
N LEU A 130 11.47 22.58 0.78
CA LEU A 130 10.96 22.34 -0.57
C LEU A 130 11.42 23.45 -1.54
N ALA A 131 11.29 24.72 -1.15
CA ALA A 131 11.71 25.87 -1.97
C ALA A 131 13.22 25.93 -2.23
N SER A 132 14.04 25.33 -1.35
CA SER A 132 15.48 25.22 -1.57
C SER A 132 15.89 24.02 -2.43
N GLY A 133 14.92 23.27 -2.97
CA GLY A 133 15.17 22.09 -3.79
C GLY A 133 15.71 20.91 -2.97
N ALA A 134 15.50 20.87 -1.64
CA ALA A 134 15.96 19.75 -0.82
C ALA A 134 15.27 18.44 -1.19
N TRP A 135 14.02 18.52 -1.65
CA TRP A 135 13.30 17.40 -2.26
C TRP A 135 13.88 17.06 -3.63
N ASP A 136 14.11 18.06 -4.49
CA ASP A 136 14.73 17.83 -5.80
C ASP A 136 16.12 17.23 -5.66
N ALA A 137 16.89 17.52 -4.62
CA ALA A 137 18.20 16.89 -4.35
C ALA A 137 18.06 15.42 -3.90
N LEU A 138 16.96 15.09 -3.22
CA LEU A 138 16.56 13.73 -2.87
C LEU A 138 16.15 12.93 -4.12
N GLU A 139 15.47 13.59 -5.05
CA GLU A 139 14.97 13.06 -6.32
C GLU A 139 16.06 12.99 -7.42
N SER A 140 16.88 14.04 -7.56
CA SER A 140 17.92 14.21 -8.60
C SER A 140 19.25 13.52 -8.30
N ALA A 141 19.41 12.96 -7.09
CA ALA A 141 20.34 11.86 -6.91
C ALA A 141 20.05 10.71 -7.91
N HIS A 142 18.82 10.65 -8.46
CA HIS A 142 18.30 9.60 -9.33
C HIS A 142 17.56 10.16 -10.57
N ALA A 143 18.29 10.89 -11.43
CA ALA A 143 17.81 11.15 -12.79
C ALA A 143 17.63 9.84 -13.57
N HIS A 144 16.41 9.31 -13.59
CA HIS A 144 15.91 8.36 -14.59
C HIS A 144 15.78 9.08 -15.93
N GLY A 145 16.89 9.47 -16.51
CA GLY A 145 16.81 10.08 -17.81
C GLY A 145 16.66 9.00 -18.91
N ALA A 146 16.69 9.31 -20.19
CA ALA A 146 17.54 10.35 -20.72
C ALA A 146 18.81 10.61 -19.85
N GLN A 147 19.52 9.67 -19.18
CA GLN A 147 19.71 8.21 -19.26
C GLN A 147 19.47 7.45 -17.93
N PRO A 148 19.23 6.12 -17.96
CA PRO A 148 18.96 5.31 -16.77
C PRO A 148 20.25 4.92 -16.03
N ALA A 149 20.46 5.49 -14.84
CA ALA A 149 21.60 5.22 -13.98
C ALA A 149 21.23 4.47 -12.69
N ALA A 150 20.45 3.39 -12.77
CA ALA A 150 20.32 2.43 -11.68
C ALA A 150 21.40 1.34 -11.81
N ALA A 151 22.67 1.74 -11.67
CA ALA A 151 23.81 0.83 -11.57
C ALA A 151 24.42 0.90 -10.16
N ARG A 152 23.82 0.14 -9.24
CA ARG A 152 24.40 -0.41 -8.00
C ARG A 152 25.18 0.59 -7.12
N SER A 153 24.54 1.13 -6.08
CA SER A 153 25.28 1.53 -4.87
C SER A 153 24.50 1.35 -3.56
N ARG A 154 25.15 0.55 -2.69
CA ARG A 154 25.25 0.53 -1.21
C ARG A 154 24.07 1.01 -0.34
N PHE A 155 23.83 0.24 0.73
CA PHE A 155 22.68 0.24 1.63
C PHE A 155 22.72 1.35 2.73
N ASP A 156 22.92 2.62 2.37
CA ASP A 156 22.83 3.74 3.34
C ASP A 156 22.16 4.93 2.61
N GLU A 157 21.06 5.45 3.15
CA GLU A 157 20.41 6.71 2.75
C GLU A 157 19.85 6.77 1.31
N ASP A 158 18.97 5.84 0.95
CA ASP A 158 18.33 5.85 -0.37
C ASP A 158 16.80 5.90 -0.22
N PRO A 159 16.17 7.05 -0.49
CA PRO A 159 14.72 7.26 -0.48
C PRO A 159 13.93 6.22 -1.27
N GLU A 160 14.50 5.71 -2.36
CA GLU A 160 13.91 4.64 -3.18
C GLU A 160 13.99 3.29 -2.46
N LYS A 161 15.08 3.01 -1.75
CA LYS A 161 15.14 1.80 -0.89
C LYS A 161 14.12 1.90 0.24
N GLU A 162 13.92 3.08 0.82
CA GLU A 162 12.90 3.27 1.84
C GLU A 162 11.49 3.03 1.26
N ALA A 163 11.20 3.60 0.08
CA ALA A 163 9.94 3.38 -0.63
C ALA A 163 9.72 1.92 -1.01
N GLU A 164 10.76 1.23 -1.53
CA GLU A 164 10.73 -0.19 -1.85
C GLU A 164 10.46 -1.05 -0.61
N LEU A 165 11.16 -0.81 0.50
CA LEU A 165 10.95 -1.54 1.74
C LEU A 165 9.54 -1.32 2.30
N PHE A 166 9.03 -0.09 2.22
CA PHE A 166 7.67 0.21 2.64
C PHE A 166 6.64 -0.46 1.73
N GLY A 167 6.82 -0.40 0.41
CA GLY A 167 5.98 -1.08 -0.58
C GLY A 167 5.94 -2.59 -0.34
N ILE A 168 7.10 -3.24 -0.18
CA ILE A 168 7.18 -4.67 0.14
C ILE A 168 6.38 -5.00 1.40
N ARG A 169 6.50 -4.17 2.44
CA ARG A 169 5.74 -4.37 3.68
C ARG A 169 4.24 -4.32 3.46
N VAL A 170 3.75 -3.28 2.77
CA VAL A 170 2.32 -3.13 2.46
C VAL A 170 1.83 -4.32 1.62
N GLY A 171 2.59 -4.71 0.59
CA GLY A 171 2.26 -5.87 -0.24
C GLY A 171 2.19 -7.18 0.54
N GLN A 172 3.12 -7.43 1.46
CA GLN A 172 3.14 -8.63 2.30
C GLN A 172 1.94 -8.71 3.25
N GLU A 173 1.61 -7.61 3.93
CA GLU A 173 0.47 -7.54 4.84
C GLU A 173 -0.85 -7.69 4.07
N MET A 174 -1.00 -7.00 2.94
CA MET A 174 -2.20 -7.10 2.10
C MET A 174 -2.37 -8.51 1.53
N ARG A 175 -1.27 -9.14 1.09
CA ARG A 175 -1.29 -10.55 0.67
C ARG A 175 -1.82 -11.46 1.76
N ALA A 176 -1.33 -11.31 2.99
CA ALA A 176 -1.79 -12.12 4.12
C ALA A 176 -3.29 -11.91 4.41
N LEU A 177 -3.79 -10.69 4.26
CA LEU A 177 -5.23 -10.39 4.41
C LEU A 177 -6.08 -11.00 3.30
N MET A 178 -5.62 -10.92 2.06
CA MET A 178 -6.29 -11.53 0.90
C MET A 178 -6.34 -13.05 1.00
N GLU A 179 -5.22 -13.69 1.39
CA GLU A 179 -5.16 -15.14 1.63
C GLU A 179 -6.13 -15.56 2.75
N ARG A 180 -6.20 -14.78 3.84
CA ARG A 180 -7.14 -15.02 4.93
C ARG A 180 -8.60 -14.91 4.47
N ASP A 181 -8.94 -13.89 3.69
CA ASP A 181 -10.30 -13.67 3.17
C ASP A 181 -10.76 -14.83 2.28
N VAL A 182 -9.88 -15.33 1.41
CA VAL A 182 -10.15 -16.51 0.56
C VAL A 182 -10.45 -17.75 1.41
N ILE A 183 -9.66 -18.01 2.46
CA ILE A 183 -9.86 -19.16 3.36
C ILE A 183 -11.20 -19.07 4.09
N VAL A 184 -11.56 -17.87 4.58
CA VAL A 184 -12.82 -17.63 5.28
C VAL A 184 -14.00 -17.87 4.35
N GLY A 185 -13.96 -17.33 3.13
CA GLY A 185 -15.02 -17.53 2.14
C GLY A 185 -15.19 -18.98 1.68
N GLU A 186 -14.10 -19.71 1.50
CA GLU A 186 -14.20 -21.14 1.15
C GLU A 186 -14.86 -21.95 2.28
N THR A 187 -14.47 -21.66 3.52
CA THR A 187 -15.05 -22.30 4.71
C THR A 187 -16.55 -21.99 4.81
N ALA A 188 -16.93 -20.73 4.61
CA ALA A 188 -18.31 -20.27 4.58
C ALA A 188 -19.15 -21.03 3.54
N ARG A 189 -18.64 -21.14 2.31
CA ARG A 189 -19.31 -21.87 1.22
C ARG A 189 -19.54 -23.33 1.56
N ARG A 190 -18.54 -24.02 2.10
CA ARG A 190 -18.68 -25.44 2.50
C ARG A 190 -19.74 -25.64 3.58
N ILE A 191 -19.84 -24.72 4.55
CA ILE A 191 -20.89 -24.75 5.59
C ILE A 191 -22.27 -24.57 4.95
N ALA A 192 -22.42 -23.57 4.06
CA ALA A 192 -23.66 -23.31 3.35
C ALA A 192 -24.12 -24.53 2.52
N ASP A 193 -23.21 -25.16 1.78
CA ASP A 193 -23.49 -26.36 0.99
C ASP A 193 -23.96 -27.54 1.88
N ALA A 194 -23.31 -27.75 3.03
CA ALA A 194 -23.69 -28.80 3.97
C ALA A 194 -25.07 -28.57 4.61
N LEU A 195 -25.41 -27.31 4.93
CA LEU A 195 -26.73 -26.95 5.46
C LEU A 195 -27.83 -27.10 4.40
N ASN A 196 -27.57 -26.68 3.17
CA ASN A 196 -28.48 -26.85 2.04
C ASN A 196 -28.74 -28.33 1.73
N TYR A 197 -27.70 -29.17 1.78
CA TYR A 197 -27.84 -30.63 1.61
C TYR A 197 -28.74 -31.28 2.68
N ARG A 198 -28.72 -30.78 3.93
CA ARG A 198 -29.61 -31.25 4.99
C ARG A 198 -31.06 -30.76 4.81
N GLY A 199 -31.27 -29.57 4.23
CA GLY A 199 -32.60 -29.02 3.95
C GLY A 199 -33.36 -29.74 2.84
N ASN A 200 -32.65 -30.37 1.90
CA ASN A 200 -33.24 -30.99 0.71
C ASN A 200 -33.52 -32.50 0.85
N ARG A 201 -33.38 -33.08 2.05
CA ARG A 201 -33.92 -34.42 2.37
C ARG A 201 -35.31 -34.28 2.99
N ARG A 202 -36.33 -34.16 2.14
CA ARG A 202 -37.73 -34.45 2.49
C ARG A 202 -38.39 -35.19 1.35
#